data_AF-A0A349N371-F1
#
_entry.id   AF-A0A349N371-F1
#
_cell.length_a   1.000
_cell.length_b   1.000
_cell.length_c   1.000
_cell.angle_alpha   90.00
_cell.angle_beta   90.00
_cell.angle_gamma   90.00
#
_symmetry.space_group_name_H-M   'P 1'
#
loop_
_entity.id
_entity.type
_entity.pdbx_description
1 polymer ?
#
loop_
_entity_poly.entity_id
_entity_poly.type
_entity_poly.pdbx_seq_one_letter_code
_entity_poly.pdbx_strand_id
1 'polypeptide(L)'
;MSNLTIDYSAKVTFRALCAVFALFSIFTSATSLAGTIVRVSTSVGDYSIELLDESAPLTVANFLGYVDRNDFNGTYLHRVVDNFVVQGGAYRFKLFEGPIDIPVGESVVNEFGASNVRGTVAMAKVDGDPDSATNQWFVNLADNSANLDESNGGFTVFGTVLGDGMAVLDAIDALPFVSLGAKATNAPYFSEFYENPTSFVYMNVEVTERFSSAAHVYESGTGLLITSVNIDNGSDIVSLNFSSVASDLGFVIQANQESVIPRQAVFDGIATFDSATGLFTIPSLEVNLNGSVSVISNVVFKLIDPA
;
A
#
# COMPACT_ATOMS: atom_id res chain seq x y z
N MET A 1 -5.62 21.02 -4.85
CA MET A 1 -5.39 20.61 -3.45
C MET A 1 -6.70 20.84 -2.71
N SER A 2 -7.20 19.83 -2.01
CA SER A 2 -8.50 19.88 -1.32
C SER A 2 -8.30 19.51 0.14
N ASN A 3 -8.73 20.38 1.05
CA ASN A 3 -8.57 20.21 2.50
C ASN A 3 -9.91 19.89 3.15
N LEU A 4 -9.92 19.03 4.18
CA LEU A 4 -11.11 18.57 4.90
C LEU A 4 -10.93 18.76 6.42
N THR A 5 -11.97 19.19 7.16
CA THR A 5 -11.96 19.33 8.64
C THR A 5 -13.05 18.49 9.31
N ILE A 6 -12.86 18.02 10.54
CA ILE A 6 -13.90 17.27 11.28
C ILE A 6 -15.14 18.13 11.52
N ASP A 7 -16.33 17.61 11.19
CA ASP A 7 -17.60 18.23 11.56
C ASP A 7 -17.99 17.84 13.00
N TYR A 8 -17.81 18.78 13.93
CA TYR A 8 -18.13 18.62 15.35
C TYR A 8 -19.65 18.54 15.66
N SER A 9 -20.53 18.66 14.66
CA SER A 9 -21.98 18.50 14.86
C SER A 9 -22.43 17.03 15.02
N ALA A 10 -21.56 16.07 14.70
CA ALA A 10 -21.79 14.65 14.94
C ALA A 10 -21.45 14.25 16.39
N LYS A 11 -22.41 13.64 17.10
CA LYS A 11 -22.27 13.24 18.52
C LYS A 11 -21.23 12.14 18.70
N VAL A 12 -19.99 12.50 18.99
CA VAL A 12 -18.96 11.57 19.47
C VAL A 12 -19.30 11.17 20.91
N THR A 13 -19.64 9.90 21.13
CA THR A 13 -19.94 9.37 22.47
C THR A 13 -18.70 8.70 23.03
N PHE A 14 -17.93 9.41 23.86
CA PHE A 14 -16.78 8.85 24.56
C PHE A 14 -17.26 7.97 25.73
N ARG A 15 -16.87 6.69 25.77
CA ARG A 15 -16.98 5.85 26.98
C ARG A 15 -15.58 5.59 27.52
N ALA A 16 -15.16 6.39 28.48
CA ALA A 16 -13.98 6.12 29.30
C ALA A 16 -14.36 5.19 30.47
N LEU A 17 -13.56 4.15 30.70
CA LEU A 17 -13.61 3.36 31.94
C LEU A 17 -12.22 3.39 32.61
N CYS A 18 -12.20 3.81 33.88
CA CYS A 18 -11.00 4.00 34.69
C CYS A 18 -10.38 2.71 35.22
N ALA A 19 -9.04 2.69 35.16
CA ALA A 19 -8.01 2.24 36.11
C ALA A 19 -8.23 0.99 37.00
N VAL A 20 -7.30 0.03 36.85
CA VAL A 20 -6.82 -0.82 37.94
C VAL A 20 -5.28 -0.85 37.92
N PHE A 21 -4.68 -0.56 39.07
CA PHE A 21 -3.24 -0.64 39.35
C PHE A 21 -2.79 -2.11 39.43
N ALA A 22 -1.68 -2.47 38.77
CA ALA A 22 -0.99 -3.74 39.00
C ALA A 22 0.54 -3.55 39.00
N LEU A 23 1.19 -4.23 39.94
CA LEU A 23 2.64 -4.24 40.23
C LEU A 23 3.48 -4.60 38.99
N PHE A 24 4.54 -3.83 38.75
CA PHE A 24 5.51 -4.07 37.66
C PHE A 24 6.61 -5.05 38.12
N SER A 25 6.63 -6.25 37.58
CA SER A 25 7.83 -7.10 37.54
C SER A 25 8.62 -6.74 36.28
N ILE A 26 9.88 -6.33 36.45
CA ILE A 26 10.78 -6.02 35.33
C ILE A 26 11.23 -7.35 34.72
N PHE A 27 10.53 -7.79 33.66
CA PHE A 27 11.07 -8.71 32.69
C PHE A 27 11.75 -7.86 31.61
N THR A 28 13.08 -7.96 31.51
CA THR A 28 13.80 -7.48 30.32
C THR A 28 13.50 -8.46 29.19
N SER A 29 12.37 -8.27 28.51
CA SER A 29 12.15 -8.87 27.21
C SER A 29 13.18 -8.28 26.25
N ALA A 30 14.00 -9.13 25.63
CA ALA A 30 14.70 -8.72 24.43
C ALA A 30 13.61 -8.33 23.42
N THR A 31 13.46 -7.05 23.14
CA THR A 31 12.62 -6.58 22.04
C THR A 31 13.29 -7.05 20.77
N SER A 32 12.81 -8.15 20.19
CA SER A 32 12.92 -8.33 18.75
C SER A 32 12.26 -7.08 18.15
N LEU A 33 13.06 -6.26 17.48
CA LEU A 33 12.49 -5.19 16.67
C LEU A 33 11.67 -5.90 15.60
N ALA A 34 10.35 -5.69 15.60
CA ALA A 34 9.52 -6.13 14.50
C ALA A 34 10.00 -5.42 13.23
N GLY A 35 9.96 -6.11 12.09
CA GLY A 35 10.38 -5.51 10.83
C GLY A 35 9.53 -4.31 10.47
N THR A 36 10.07 -3.38 9.69
CA THR A 36 9.32 -2.26 9.15
C THR A 36 8.11 -2.77 8.37
N ILE A 37 6.92 -2.22 8.64
CA ILE A 37 5.70 -2.63 7.94
C ILE A 37 5.37 -1.61 6.84
N VAL A 38 5.15 -2.11 5.63
CA VAL A 38 4.59 -1.30 4.54
C VAL A 38 3.22 -1.83 4.16
N ARG A 39 2.31 -0.91 3.82
CA ARG A 39 1.01 -1.24 3.23
C ARG A 39 1.04 -0.93 1.74
N VAL A 40 0.62 -1.91 0.95
CA VAL A 40 0.41 -1.78 -0.49
C VAL A 40 -1.10 -1.70 -0.73
N SER A 41 -1.59 -0.52 -1.05
CA SER A 41 -2.98 -0.32 -1.48
C SER A 41 -3.05 -0.55 -2.97
N THR A 42 -3.89 -1.47 -3.45
CA THR A 42 -4.04 -1.73 -4.90
C THR A 42 -5.44 -1.41 -5.40
N SER A 43 -5.67 -1.50 -6.71
CA SER A 43 -7.03 -1.42 -7.25
C SER A 43 -7.96 -2.55 -6.82
N VAL A 44 -7.42 -3.71 -6.42
CA VAL A 44 -8.21 -4.92 -6.10
C VAL A 44 -8.42 -5.07 -4.59
N GLY A 45 -7.38 -4.82 -3.81
CA GLY A 45 -7.36 -5.00 -2.36
C GLY A 45 -6.07 -4.47 -1.76
N ASP A 46 -6.03 -4.35 -0.45
CA ASP A 46 -4.83 -3.89 0.24
C ASP A 46 -4.15 -5.07 0.90
N TYR A 47 -2.82 -5.08 0.92
CA TYR A 47 -2.04 -6.05 1.67
C TYR A 47 -0.86 -5.36 2.35
N SER A 48 -0.26 -6.03 3.34
CA SER A 48 0.90 -5.51 4.05
C SER A 48 2.08 -6.44 3.90
N ILE A 49 3.28 -5.87 3.97
CA ILE A 49 4.55 -6.59 3.93
C ILE A 49 5.31 -6.23 5.21
N GLU A 50 5.81 -7.23 5.92
CA GLU A 50 6.87 -7.06 6.92
C GLU A 50 8.22 -7.17 6.22
N LEU A 51 9.03 -6.12 6.33
CA LEU A 51 10.35 -6.05 5.74
C LEU A 51 11.38 -6.77 6.62
N LEU A 52 12.37 -7.41 5.98
CA LEU A 52 13.44 -8.16 6.65
C LEU A 52 14.65 -7.25 6.90
N ASP A 53 14.44 -6.19 7.69
CA ASP A 53 15.40 -5.09 7.92
C ASP A 53 16.81 -5.57 8.32
N GLU A 54 16.91 -6.64 9.11
CA GLU A 54 18.20 -7.21 9.53
C GLU A 54 18.83 -8.16 8.50
N SER A 55 18.00 -8.85 7.71
CA SER A 55 18.49 -9.90 6.78
C SER A 55 18.87 -9.36 5.40
N ALA A 56 18.22 -8.28 4.96
CA ALA A 56 18.49 -7.63 3.68
C ALA A 56 18.53 -6.09 3.82
N PRO A 57 19.42 -5.54 4.68
CA PRO A 57 19.41 -4.13 5.06
C PRO A 57 19.62 -3.16 3.90
N LEU A 58 20.47 -3.49 2.92
CA LEU A 58 20.70 -2.60 1.76
C LEU A 58 19.47 -2.58 0.84
N THR A 59 18.86 -3.73 0.66
CA THR A 59 17.66 -3.91 -0.17
C THR A 59 16.45 -3.22 0.44
N VAL A 60 16.25 -3.39 1.75
CA VAL A 60 15.22 -2.68 2.51
C VAL A 60 15.43 -1.18 2.44
N ALA A 61 16.66 -0.69 2.68
CA ALA A 61 16.96 0.74 2.59
C ALA A 61 16.70 1.30 1.18
N ASN A 62 17.06 0.54 0.14
CA ASN A 62 16.76 0.88 -1.25
C ASN A 62 15.24 0.96 -1.49
N PHE A 63 14.47 -0.06 -1.09
CA PHE A 63 13.02 -0.11 -1.26
C PHE A 63 12.33 1.04 -0.53
N LEU A 64 12.66 1.26 0.74
CA LEU A 64 12.12 2.37 1.54
C LEU A 64 12.49 3.73 0.95
N GLY A 65 13.66 3.87 0.33
CA GLY A 65 14.01 5.09 -0.40
C GLY A 65 13.02 5.45 -1.52
N TYR A 66 12.46 4.47 -2.22
CA TYR A 66 11.39 4.71 -3.21
C TYR A 66 10.04 5.00 -2.55
N VAL A 67 9.73 4.33 -1.43
CA VAL A 67 8.51 4.58 -0.65
C VAL A 67 8.50 6.02 -0.11
N ASP A 68 9.58 6.46 0.53
CA ASP A 68 9.72 7.80 1.13
C ASP A 68 9.63 8.94 0.11
N ARG A 69 9.96 8.67 -1.16
CA ARG A 69 9.84 9.63 -2.27
C ARG A 69 8.49 9.55 -2.99
N ASN A 70 7.58 8.69 -2.54
CA ASN A 70 6.31 8.36 -3.23
C ASN A 70 6.51 7.84 -4.66
N ASP A 71 7.68 7.27 -4.98
CA ASP A 71 8.00 6.83 -6.35
C ASP A 71 7.08 5.68 -6.80
N PHE A 72 6.62 4.84 -5.88
CA PHE A 72 5.68 3.76 -6.16
C PHE A 72 4.22 4.21 -6.27
N ASN A 73 3.86 5.41 -5.81
CA ASN A 73 2.47 5.88 -5.84
C ASN A 73 2.01 6.11 -7.29
N GLY A 74 0.83 5.55 -7.61
CA GLY A 74 0.26 5.54 -8.95
C GLY A 74 1.00 4.66 -9.96
N THR A 75 1.94 3.82 -9.53
CA THR A 75 2.49 2.76 -10.40
C THR A 75 1.47 1.64 -10.56
N TYR A 76 1.68 0.73 -11.50
CA TYR A 76 0.82 -0.44 -11.69
C TYR A 76 1.65 -1.72 -11.73
N LEU A 77 0.99 -2.83 -11.43
CA LEU A 77 1.57 -4.16 -11.61
C LEU A 77 1.76 -4.40 -13.10
N HIS A 78 3.00 -4.49 -13.57
CA HIS A 78 3.29 -4.57 -15.01
C HIS A 78 3.47 -6.01 -15.50
N ARG A 79 3.59 -6.97 -14.58
CA ARG A 79 3.74 -8.38 -14.89
C ARG A 79 3.17 -9.27 -13.81
N VAL A 80 2.17 -10.07 -14.17
CA VAL A 80 1.66 -11.20 -13.39
C VAL A 80 1.85 -12.48 -14.19
N VAL A 81 2.40 -13.50 -13.54
CA VAL A 81 2.55 -14.83 -14.12
C VAL A 81 1.96 -15.85 -13.15
N ASP A 82 0.91 -16.52 -13.61
CA ASP A 82 0.14 -17.54 -12.87
C ASP A 82 1.07 -18.53 -12.16
N ASN A 83 0.81 -18.74 -10.87
CA ASN A 83 1.59 -19.62 -10.01
C ASN A 83 3.11 -19.32 -9.99
N PHE A 84 3.52 -18.08 -10.27
CA PHE A 84 4.92 -17.67 -10.22
C PHE A 84 5.07 -16.39 -9.42
N VAL A 85 4.81 -15.21 -10.02
CA VAL A 85 5.06 -13.92 -9.39
C VAL A 85 4.08 -12.83 -9.81
N VAL A 86 3.83 -11.90 -8.90
CA VAL A 86 3.24 -10.58 -9.16
C VAL A 86 4.33 -9.53 -9.04
N GLN A 87 4.60 -8.78 -10.10
CA GLN A 87 5.73 -7.85 -10.18
C GLN A 87 5.27 -6.41 -10.48
N GLY A 88 5.88 -5.47 -9.77
CA GLY A 88 5.56 -4.04 -9.85
C GLY A 88 6.78 -3.14 -9.60
N GLY A 89 6.51 -1.85 -9.42
CA GLY A 89 7.50 -0.87 -8.94
C GLY A 89 8.31 -0.16 -10.02
N ALA A 90 8.10 -0.42 -11.31
CA ALA A 90 8.87 0.23 -12.38
C ALA A 90 8.16 1.30 -13.18
N TYR A 91 6.85 1.18 -13.38
CA TYR A 91 6.19 1.92 -14.45
C TYR A 91 4.94 2.67 -13.98
N ARG A 92 4.80 3.89 -14.50
CA ARG A 92 3.52 4.59 -14.59
C ARG A 92 2.98 4.46 -16.01
N PHE A 93 1.69 4.73 -16.19
CA PHE A 93 1.09 4.75 -17.52
C PHE A 93 0.79 6.18 -17.95
N LYS A 94 1.22 6.55 -19.16
CA LYS A 94 0.91 7.86 -19.76
C LYS A 94 0.08 7.66 -21.01
N LEU A 95 -1.10 8.29 -21.05
CA LEU A 95 -2.01 8.20 -22.19
C LEU A 95 -1.30 8.61 -23.48
N PHE A 96 -1.53 7.84 -24.54
CA PHE A 96 -0.92 7.99 -25.88
C PHE A 96 0.60 7.76 -25.96
N GLU A 97 1.28 7.43 -24.85
CA GLU A 97 2.71 7.08 -24.82
C GLU A 97 2.94 5.63 -24.37
N GLY A 98 2.17 5.17 -23.38
CA GLY A 98 2.26 3.82 -22.82
C GLY A 98 3.01 3.77 -21.48
N PRO A 99 3.65 2.63 -21.16
CA PRO A 99 4.47 2.49 -19.96
C PRO A 99 5.69 3.44 -19.95
N ILE A 100 5.78 4.27 -18.93
CA ILE A 100 6.91 5.17 -18.67
C ILE A 100 7.63 4.77 -17.38
N ASP A 101 8.95 4.83 -17.37
CA ASP A 101 9.77 4.49 -16.21
C ASP A 101 9.56 5.52 -15.10
N ILE A 102 9.46 5.06 -13.85
CA ILE A 102 9.70 5.94 -12.70
C ILE A 102 11.21 6.18 -12.53
N PRO A 103 11.64 7.24 -11.82
CA PRO A 103 13.04 7.46 -11.52
C PRO A 103 13.68 6.23 -10.85
N VAL A 104 14.92 5.90 -11.24
CA VAL A 104 15.70 4.81 -10.65
C VAL A 104 16.94 5.38 -9.96
N GLY A 105 17.28 4.81 -8.80
CA GLY A 105 18.53 5.05 -8.10
C GLY A 105 19.66 4.16 -8.61
N GLU A 106 20.77 4.14 -7.87
CA GLU A 106 21.85 3.18 -8.09
C GLU A 106 21.36 1.75 -7.81
N SER A 107 22.01 0.76 -8.43
CA SER A 107 21.67 -0.63 -8.16
C SER A 107 22.17 -1.07 -6.79
N VAL A 108 21.47 -2.03 -6.19
CA VAL A 108 21.79 -2.60 -4.88
C VAL A 108 22.52 -3.93 -5.05
N VAL A 109 23.53 -4.15 -4.21
CA VAL A 109 24.26 -5.43 -4.12
C VAL A 109 23.29 -6.53 -3.70
N ASN A 110 23.40 -7.70 -4.31
CA ASN A 110 22.55 -8.85 -4.03
C ASN A 110 22.77 -9.38 -2.60
N GLU A 111 21.74 -9.34 -1.77
CA GLU A 111 21.75 -9.86 -0.39
C GLU A 111 20.95 -11.17 -0.27
N PHE A 112 20.99 -12.03 -1.30
CA PHE A 112 20.24 -13.29 -1.24
C PHE A 112 20.62 -14.12 -0.01
N GLY A 113 19.61 -14.62 0.71
CA GLY A 113 19.79 -15.40 1.94
C GLY A 113 18.54 -16.15 2.38
N ALA A 114 17.36 -15.53 2.28
CA ALA A 114 16.08 -16.20 2.48
C ALA A 114 15.54 -16.78 1.16
N SER A 115 14.87 -17.94 1.24
CA SER A 115 14.37 -18.70 0.09
C SER A 115 13.12 -18.08 -0.53
N ASN A 116 13.01 -18.10 -1.86
CA ASN A 116 11.90 -17.56 -2.64
C ASN A 116 10.66 -18.47 -2.61
N VAL A 117 10.05 -18.61 -1.43
CA VAL A 117 8.81 -19.38 -1.22
C VAL A 117 7.56 -18.49 -1.28
N ARG A 118 6.39 -19.09 -1.43
CA ARG A 118 5.10 -18.36 -1.53
C ARG A 118 4.94 -17.34 -0.40
N GLY A 119 4.53 -16.12 -0.75
CA GLY A 119 4.31 -15.01 0.17
C GLY A 119 5.54 -14.19 0.52
N THR A 120 6.72 -14.58 0.05
CA THR A 120 7.93 -13.74 0.17
C THR A 120 7.97 -12.67 -0.93
N VAL A 121 8.61 -11.54 -0.60
CA VAL A 121 8.81 -10.41 -1.51
C VAL A 121 10.28 -10.29 -1.83
N ALA A 122 10.63 -10.21 -3.11
CA ALA A 122 12.01 -10.19 -3.57
C ALA A 122 12.26 -9.16 -4.68
N MET A 123 13.52 -8.73 -4.83
CA MET A 123 13.93 -7.76 -5.85
C MET A 123 14.04 -8.42 -7.23
N ALA A 124 13.48 -7.77 -8.26
CA ALA A 124 13.72 -8.18 -9.64
C ALA A 124 15.10 -7.71 -10.12
N LYS A 125 15.69 -8.46 -11.06
CA LYS A 125 17.05 -8.24 -11.57
C LYS A 125 17.12 -8.44 -13.08
N VAL A 126 18.15 -7.86 -13.68
CA VAL A 126 18.57 -8.16 -15.04
C VAL A 126 19.26 -9.52 -15.06
N ASP A 127 18.90 -10.37 -16.03
CA ASP A 127 19.49 -11.69 -16.18
C ASP A 127 21.00 -11.60 -16.45
N GLY A 128 21.79 -12.44 -15.76
CA GLY A 128 23.24 -12.45 -15.84
C GLY A 128 23.96 -11.35 -15.04
N ASP A 129 23.22 -10.45 -14.37
CA ASP A 129 23.78 -9.41 -13.49
C ASP A 129 23.14 -9.49 -12.08
N PRO A 130 23.79 -10.17 -11.13
CA PRO A 130 23.27 -10.34 -9.77
C PRO A 130 23.06 -9.03 -9.01
N ASP A 131 23.82 -7.98 -9.28
CA ASP A 131 23.82 -6.72 -8.50
C ASP A 131 23.09 -5.57 -9.24
N SER A 132 22.10 -5.94 -10.09
CA SER A 132 21.38 -5.02 -10.98
C SER A 132 20.02 -4.52 -10.44
N ALA A 133 19.60 -4.99 -9.27
CA ALA A 133 18.31 -4.62 -8.68
C ALA A 133 18.22 -3.10 -8.40
N THR A 134 17.09 -2.48 -8.74
CA THR A 134 16.84 -1.05 -8.47
C THR A 134 15.46 -0.84 -7.83
N ASN A 135 14.40 -0.60 -8.61
CA ASN A 135 13.05 -0.25 -8.12
C ASN A 135 12.03 -1.38 -8.28
N GLN A 136 12.34 -2.41 -9.07
CA GLN A 136 11.41 -3.49 -9.34
C GLN A 136 11.48 -4.56 -8.25
N TRP A 137 10.31 -5.00 -7.81
CA TRP A 137 10.13 -6.06 -6.84
C TRP A 137 8.94 -6.92 -7.23
N PHE A 138 8.88 -8.13 -6.67
CA PHE A 138 7.80 -9.06 -6.90
C PHE A 138 7.43 -9.81 -5.63
N VAL A 139 6.19 -10.30 -5.60
CA VAL A 139 5.72 -11.26 -4.60
C VAL A 139 5.67 -12.65 -5.23
N ASN A 140 6.22 -13.64 -4.52
CA ASN A 140 6.16 -15.05 -4.91
C ASN A 140 4.74 -15.61 -4.67
N LEU A 141 4.08 -16.04 -5.75
CA LEU A 141 2.76 -16.68 -5.69
C LEU A 141 2.85 -18.20 -5.45
N ALA A 142 4.01 -18.81 -5.63
CA ALA A 142 4.25 -20.23 -5.37
C ALA A 142 5.62 -20.42 -4.72
N ASP A 143 5.96 -21.67 -4.41
CA ASP A 143 7.33 -22.02 -4.08
C ASP A 143 8.20 -21.97 -5.34
N ASN A 144 9.01 -20.93 -5.45
CA ASN A 144 9.89 -20.67 -6.58
C ASN A 144 11.36 -20.94 -6.25
N SER A 145 11.65 -21.53 -5.08
CA SER A 145 13.01 -21.76 -4.58
C SER A 145 13.89 -22.51 -5.57
N ALA A 146 13.36 -23.54 -6.22
CA ALA A 146 14.09 -24.35 -7.21
C ALA A 146 14.62 -23.55 -8.42
N ASN A 147 14.06 -22.37 -8.70
CA ASN A 147 14.47 -21.51 -9.81
C ASN A 147 15.18 -20.25 -9.30
N LEU A 148 14.54 -19.53 -8.38
CA LEU A 148 14.95 -18.19 -7.96
C LEU A 148 16.04 -18.18 -6.88
N ASP A 149 16.31 -19.29 -6.21
CA ASP A 149 17.41 -19.35 -5.22
C ASP A 149 18.76 -19.68 -5.87
N GLU A 150 18.74 -20.37 -7.01
CA GLU A 150 19.97 -20.81 -7.71
C GLU A 150 20.33 -19.91 -8.90
N SER A 151 19.34 -19.32 -9.57
CA SER A 151 19.57 -18.48 -10.75
C SER A 151 20.07 -17.09 -10.39
N ASN A 152 20.96 -16.53 -11.22
CA ASN A 152 21.47 -15.16 -11.12
C ASN A 152 21.99 -14.77 -9.71
N GLY A 153 22.60 -15.72 -9.00
CA GLY A 153 23.10 -15.53 -7.62
C GLY A 153 22.02 -15.56 -6.53
N GLY A 154 20.80 -16.01 -6.86
CA GLY A 154 19.63 -15.98 -5.99
C GLY A 154 18.96 -14.61 -5.96
N PHE A 155 17.63 -14.53 -5.84
CA PHE A 155 16.88 -13.27 -5.80
C PHE A 155 16.62 -12.84 -4.36
N THR A 156 17.14 -11.68 -3.94
CA THR A 156 17.03 -11.20 -2.55
C THR A 156 15.60 -11.05 -2.08
N VAL A 157 15.17 -11.99 -1.24
CA VAL A 157 13.95 -11.87 -0.43
C VAL A 157 14.20 -10.84 0.67
N PHE A 158 13.39 -9.79 0.71
CA PHE A 158 13.51 -8.67 1.64
C PHE A 158 12.22 -8.38 2.41
N GLY A 159 11.18 -9.18 2.22
CA GLY A 159 9.93 -9.03 2.98
C GLY A 159 9.03 -10.25 2.89
N THR A 160 7.99 -10.28 3.73
CA THR A 160 6.94 -11.31 3.73
C THR A 160 5.57 -10.67 3.82
N VAL A 161 4.61 -11.16 3.03
CA VAL A 161 3.22 -10.71 3.06
C VAL A 161 2.56 -11.13 4.38
N LEU A 162 1.85 -10.19 5.01
CA LEU A 162 1.16 -10.38 6.28
C LEU A 162 -0.34 -10.66 6.13
N GLY A 163 -0.91 -11.31 7.16
CA GLY A 163 -2.35 -11.54 7.30
C GLY A 163 -2.96 -12.25 6.08
N ASP A 164 -4.13 -11.78 5.67
CA ASP A 164 -4.84 -12.32 4.50
C ASP A 164 -4.36 -11.72 3.16
N GLY A 165 -3.20 -11.05 3.15
CA GLY A 165 -2.68 -10.36 1.95
C GLY A 165 -2.48 -11.28 0.75
N MET A 166 -2.20 -12.56 0.98
CA MET A 166 -2.11 -13.55 -0.10
C MET A 166 -3.44 -13.78 -0.82
N ALA A 167 -4.59 -13.61 -0.15
CA ALA A 167 -5.89 -13.74 -0.80
C ALA A 167 -6.12 -12.59 -1.82
N VAL A 168 -5.60 -11.39 -1.53
CA VAL A 168 -5.62 -10.26 -2.48
C VAL A 168 -4.73 -10.57 -3.68
N LEU A 169 -3.53 -11.12 -3.44
CA LEU A 169 -2.60 -11.47 -4.51
C LEU A 169 -3.12 -12.62 -5.39
N ASP A 170 -3.79 -13.62 -4.82
CA ASP A 170 -4.45 -14.67 -5.58
C ASP A 170 -5.61 -14.11 -6.42
N ALA A 171 -6.36 -13.12 -5.91
CA ALA A 171 -7.39 -12.44 -6.68
C ALA A 171 -6.81 -11.63 -7.84
N ILE A 172 -5.62 -11.03 -7.67
CA ILE A 172 -4.88 -10.36 -8.73
C ILE A 172 -4.38 -11.35 -9.78
N ASP A 173 -3.88 -12.51 -9.36
CA ASP A 173 -3.40 -13.59 -10.25
C ASP A 173 -4.50 -14.12 -11.17
N ALA A 174 -5.74 -14.16 -10.66
CA ALA A 174 -6.90 -14.60 -11.42
C ALA A 174 -7.40 -13.60 -12.48
N LEU A 175 -6.84 -12.38 -12.56
CA LEU A 175 -7.26 -11.38 -13.53
C LEU A 175 -6.74 -11.67 -14.94
N PRO A 176 -7.48 -11.28 -16.00
CA PRO A 176 -6.91 -11.25 -17.33
C PRO A 176 -5.78 -10.22 -17.41
N PHE A 177 -4.85 -10.41 -18.36
CA PHE A 177 -3.77 -9.48 -18.61
C PHE A 177 -3.67 -9.06 -20.07
N VAL A 178 -3.01 -7.93 -20.30
CA VAL A 178 -2.63 -7.44 -21.63
C VAL A 178 -1.11 -7.29 -21.72
N SER A 179 -0.55 -7.61 -22.88
CA SER A 179 0.85 -7.34 -23.19
C SER A 179 0.98 -6.01 -23.92
N LEU A 180 1.78 -5.09 -23.35
CA LEU A 180 2.07 -3.77 -23.91
C LEU A 180 3.55 -3.63 -24.31
N GLY A 181 4.23 -4.77 -24.50
CA GLY A 181 5.64 -4.85 -24.86
C GLY A 181 6.55 -5.14 -23.67
N ALA A 182 7.86 -4.90 -23.85
CA ALA A 182 8.88 -5.34 -22.89
C ALA A 182 8.74 -4.74 -21.48
N LYS A 183 8.17 -3.55 -21.35
CA LYS A 183 7.94 -2.88 -20.06
C LYS A 183 6.73 -3.43 -19.30
N ALA A 184 5.76 -4.03 -20.00
CA ALA A 184 4.53 -4.53 -19.39
C ALA A 184 4.07 -5.77 -20.16
N THR A 185 4.71 -6.90 -19.88
CA THR A 185 4.48 -8.14 -20.64
C THR A 185 3.16 -8.80 -20.26
N ASN A 186 2.69 -8.61 -19.02
CA ASN A 186 1.51 -9.25 -18.47
C ASN A 186 0.83 -8.30 -17.48
N ALA A 187 0.39 -7.13 -17.94
CA ALA A 187 -0.29 -6.15 -17.07
C ALA A 187 -1.73 -6.62 -16.78
N PRO A 188 -2.09 -6.95 -15.52
CA PRO A 188 -3.42 -7.39 -15.15
C PRO A 188 -4.41 -6.23 -15.19
N TYR A 189 -5.66 -6.53 -15.55
CA TYR A 189 -6.76 -5.56 -15.52
C TYR A 189 -8.05 -6.17 -14.98
N PHE A 190 -8.91 -5.35 -14.36
CA PHE A 190 -10.10 -5.81 -13.65
C PHE A 190 -11.44 -5.59 -14.37
N SER A 191 -11.42 -5.03 -15.59
CA SER A 191 -12.61 -4.91 -16.45
C SER A 191 -12.86 -6.20 -17.24
N GLU A 192 -14.09 -6.38 -17.73
CA GLU A 192 -14.47 -7.55 -18.57
C GLU A 192 -13.61 -7.64 -19.85
N PHE A 193 -13.34 -6.49 -20.46
CA PHE A 193 -12.44 -6.35 -21.61
C PHE A 193 -11.44 -5.23 -21.35
N TYR A 194 -10.21 -5.39 -21.85
CA TYR A 194 -9.24 -4.31 -21.84
C TYR A 194 -9.63 -3.27 -22.91
N GLU A 195 -10.10 -2.12 -22.45
CA GLU A 195 -10.40 -0.98 -23.32
C GLU A 195 -9.35 0.13 -23.19
N ASN A 196 -8.89 0.37 -21.96
CA ASN A 196 -8.04 1.50 -21.62
C ASN A 196 -7.29 1.21 -20.30
N PRO A 197 -6.25 1.98 -19.95
CA PRO A 197 -5.38 1.68 -18.82
C PRO A 197 -6.02 1.92 -17.44
N THR A 198 -7.17 2.59 -17.33
CA THR A 198 -7.79 2.88 -16.02
C THR A 198 -8.23 1.62 -15.28
N SER A 199 -8.36 0.49 -15.98
CA SER A 199 -8.67 -0.80 -15.40
C SER A 199 -7.44 -1.61 -14.97
N PHE A 200 -6.21 -1.09 -15.11
CA PHE A 200 -5.02 -1.76 -14.58
C PHE A 200 -5.05 -1.86 -13.06
N VAL A 201 -4.31 -2.82 -12.52
CA VAL A 201 -4.09 -2.90 -11.08
C VAL A 201 -3.00 -1.90 -10.68
N TYR A 202 -3.44 -0.69 -10.34
CA TYR A 202 -2.58 0.35 -9.79
C TYR A 202 -2.27 0.08 -8.32
N MET A 203 -1.21 0.69 -7.81
CA MET A 203 -0.81 0.59 -6.43
C MET A 203 -0.20 1.88 -5.86
N ASN A 204 -0.31 2.00 -4.54
CA ASN A 204 0.47 2.89 -3.70
C ASN A 204 1.19 2.06 -2.64
N VAL A 205 2.31 2.55 -2.15
CA VAL A 205 3.08 1.89 -1.09
C VAL A 205 3.40 2.93 -0.03
N GLU A 206 3.06 2.63 1.22
CA GLU A 206 3.27 3.55 2.35
C GLU A 206 3.85 2.79 3.54
N VAL A 207 4.76 3.44 4.29
CA VAL A 207 5.21 2.92 5.59
C VAL A 207 4.10 3.11 6.62
N THR A 208 3.82 2.07 7.39
CA THR A 208 2.82 2.08 8.47
C THR A 208 3.48 1.71 9.79
N GLU A 209 3.00 2.27 10.91
CA GLU A 209 3.60 1.99 12.23
C GLU A 209 3.39 0.53 12.68
N ARG A 210 2.42 -0.16 12.08
CA ARG A 210 2.04 -1.53 12.42
C ARG A 210 1.19 -2.17 11.32
N PHE A 211 1.03 -3.48 11.42
CA PHE A 211 0.00 -4.18 10.67
C PHE A 211 -1.42 -3.77 11.11
N SER A 212 -2.29 -3.56 10.12
CA SER A 212 -3.74 -3.40 10.30
C SER A 212 -4.48 -3.98 9.11
N SER A 213 -5.52 -4.78 9.38
CA SER A 213 -6.46 -5.25 8.36
C SER A 213 -7.62 -4.29 8.13
N ALA A 214 -7.69 -3.15 8.83
CA ALA A 214 -8.77 -2.20 8.66
C ALA A 214 -8.71 -1.51 7.29
N ALA A 215 -9.87 -1.20 6.72
CA ALA A 215 -9.98 -0.51 5.43
C ALA A 215 -9.60 0.98 5.51
N HIS A 216 -9.75 1.58 6.69
CA HIS A 216 -9.46 2.98 6.96
C HIS A 216 -8.57 3.07 8.19
N VAL A 217 -7.36 3.58 8.00
CA VAL A 217 -6.35 3.63 9.06
C VAL A 217 -5.76 5.03 9.12
N TYR A 218 -5.79 5.65 10.29
CA TYR A 218 -5.04 6.86 10.60
C TYR A 218 -3.91 6.55 11.58
N GLU A 219 -2.69 6.90 11.19
CA GLU A 219 -1.46 6.74 11.97
C GLU A 219 -0.98 8.12 12.44
N SER A 220 -1.04 8.40 13.74
CA SER A 220 -0.77 9.77 14.24
C SER A 220 0.69 10.18 14.17
N GLY A 221 1.62 9.23 14.21
CA GLY A 221 3.05 9.52 14.17
C GLY A 221 3.49 10.05 12.81
N THR A 222 2.89 9.55 11.73
CA THR A 222 3.13 10.03 10.36
C THR A 222 2.09 11.06 9.89
N GLY A 223 0.92 11.10 10.53
CA GLY A 223 -0.22 11.89 10.08
C GLY A 223 -0.91 11.29 8.85
N LEU A 224 -0.59 10.05 8.48
CA LEU A 224 -1.12 9.37 7.30
C LEU A 224 -2.51 8.81 7.57
N LEU A 225 -3.45 9.09 6.69
CA LEU A 225 -4.74 8.40 6.59
C LEU A 225 -4.79 7.64 5.26
N ILE A 226 -4.88 6.31 5.33
CA ILE A 226 -5.09 5.43 4.17
C ILE A 226 -6.57 5.06 4.12
N THR A 227 -7.21 5.24 2.96
CA THR A 227 -8.65 4.98 2.81
C THR A 227 -9.02 4.65 1.36
N SER A 228 -10.23 4.11 1.18
CA SER A 228 -10.91 4.03 -0.11
C SER A 228 -12.26 4.74 -0.03
N VAL A 229 -12.60 5.47 -1.08
CA VAL A 229 -13.71 6.41 -1.13
C VAL A 229 -14.59 6.11 -2.34
N ASN A 230 -15.88 5.96 -2.07
CA ASN A 230 -16.95 5.99 -3.05
C ASN A 230 -17.41 7.44 -3.24
N ILE A 231 -17.14 8.01 -4.39
CA ILE A 231 -17.44 9.41 -4.72
C ILE A 231 -18.77 9.46 -5.46
N ASP A 232 -19.66 10.36 -5.02
CA ASP A 232 -20.93 10.67 -5.67
C ASP A 232 -21.77 9.44 -6.04
N ASN A 233 -21.86 8.49 -5.10
CA ASN A 233 -22.64 7.26 -5.23
C ASN A 233 -22.24 6.40 -6.45
N GLY A 234 -20.93 6.22 -6.63
CA GLY A 234 -20.33 5.33 -7.61
C GLY A 234 -19.89 6.02 -8.90
N SER A 235 -19.86 7.35 -8.93
CA SER A 235 -19.25 8.08 -10.05
C SER A 235 -17.79 7.70 -10.20
N ASP A 236 -17.07 7.68 -9.08
CA ASP A 236 -15.70 7.21 -8.98
C ASP A 236 -15.51 6.39 -7.71
N ILE A 237 -14.68 5.36 -7.78
CA ILE A 237 -14.28 4.57 -6.62
C ILE A 237 -12.76 4.55 -6.62
N VAL A 238 -12.16 5.14 -5.59
CA VAL A 238 -10.72 5.36 -5.53
C VAL A 238 -10.14 4.94 -4.20
N SER A 239 -8.87 4.55 -4.18
CA SER A 239 -8.04 4.57 -2.99
C SER A 239 -7.12 5.77 -3.07
N LEU A 240 -6.90 6.42 -1.94
CA LEU A 240 -6.00 7.57 -1.81
C LEU A 240 -5.57 7.73 -0.36
N ASN A 241 -4.47 8.46 -0.22
CA ASN A 241 -3.88 8.81 1.07
C ASN A 241 -4.17 10.28 1.38
N PHE A 242 -4.35 10.57 2.66
CA PHE A 242 -4.37 11.93 3.18
C PHE A 242 -3.25 12.13 4.19
N SER A 243 -2.77 13.37 4.30
CA SER A 243 -1.84 13.79 5.34
C SER A 243 -2.53 14.77 6.27
N SER A 244 -2.38 14.61 7.58
CA SER A 244 -2.79 15.63 8.53
C SER A 244 -1.93 16.88 8.37
N VAL A 245 -2.55 18.04 8.34
CA VAL A 245 -1.88 19.33 8.19
C VAL A 245 -2.15 20.20 9.40
N ALA A 246 -1.14 20.97 9.82
CA ALA A 246 -1.30 21.94 10.89
C ALA A 246 -2.36 22.98 10.52
N SER A 247 -3.32 23.21 11.40
CA SER A 247 -4.41 24.15 11.16
C SER A 247 -4.97 24.71 12.46
N ASP A 248 -5.42 25.96 12.41
CA ASP A 248 -6.18 26.59 13.49
C ASP A 248 -7.66 26.14 13.50
N LEU A 249 -8.10 25.42 12.46
CA LEU A 249 -9.47 24.90 12.30
C LEU A 249 -9.67 23.53 12.96
N GLY A 250 -8.71 23.08 13.77
CA GLY A 250 -8.71 21.76 14.39
C GLY A 250 -8.02 20.71 13.52
N PHE A 251 -8.55 19.49 13.52
CA PHE A 251 -7.95 18.38 12.77
C PHE A 251 -8.29 18.49 11.29
N VAL A 252 -7.29 18.85 10.49
CA VAL A 252 -7.40 18.99 9.03
C VAL A 252 -6.55 17.94 8.35
N ILE A 253 -7.11 17.33 7.32
CA ILE A 253 -6.43 16.39 6.43
C ILE A 253 -6.43 16.94 5.00
N GLN A 254 -5.37 16.65 4.26
CA GLN A 254 -5.18 17.05 2.87
C GLN A 254 -4.97 15.82 2.01
N ALA A 255 -5.71 15.71 0.91
CA ALA A 255 -5.57 14.60 -0.02
C ALA A 255 -4.23 14.67 -0.78
N ASN A 256 -3.51 13.54 -0.84
CA ASN A 256 -2.36 13.37 -1.71
C ASN A 256 -2.84 12.95 -3.11
N GLN A 257 -2.80 13.88 -4.06
CA GLN A 257 -3.28 13.64 -5.43
C GLN A 257 -2.48 12.58 -6.17
N GLU A 258 -1.21 12.39 -5.84
CA GLU A 258 -0.34 11.38 -6.49
C GLU A 258 -0.67 9.96 -6.04
N SER A 259 -1.38 9.82 -4.93
CA SER A 259 -1.84 8.53 -4.40
C SER A 259 -3.23 8.12 -4.89
N VAL A 260 -3.88 8.90 -5.77
CA VAL A 260 -5.22 8.54 -6.24
C VAL A 260 -5.12 7.39 -7.24
N ILE A 261 -5.62 6.22 -6.87
CA ILE A 261 -5.71 5.04 -7.74
C ILE A 261 -7.16 4.54 -7.84
N PRO A 262 -7.61 4.03 -9.00
CA PRO A 262 -8.95 3.48 -9.14
C PRO A 262 -9.09 2.18 -8.33
N ARG A 263 -10.31 1.90 -7.86
CA ARG A 263 -10.69 0.64 -7.19
C ARG A 263 -11.68 -0.14 -8.04
N GLN A 264 -11.52 -1.46 -8.06
CA GLN A 264 -12.35 -2.38 -8.83
C GLN A 264 -13.82 -2.37 -8.38
N ALA A 265 -14.06 -2.26 -7.07
CA ALA A 265 -15.40 -2.38 -6.52
C ALA A 265 -15.54 -1.62 -5.18
N VAL A 266 -16.79 -1.28 -4.87
CA VAL A 266 -17.21 -0.91 -3.51
C VAL A 266 -17.14 -2.13 -2.58
N PHE A 267 -16.94 -1.87 -1.30
CA PHE A 267 -16.96 -2.89 -0.24
C PHE A 267 -17.70 -2.37 0.99
N ASP A 268 -18.08 -3.29 1.87
CA ASP A 268 -18.80 -2.95 3.11
C ASP A 268 -17.97 -2.02 4.00
N GLY A 269 -18.53 -0.86 4.33
CA GLY A 269 -17.86 0.14 5.14
C GLY A 269 -16.89 1.04 4.37
N ILE A 270 -16.89 1.02 3.03
CA ILE A 270 -16.15 2.01 2.22
C ILE A 270 -16.54 3.44 2.63
N ALA A 271 -15.58 4.36 2.64
CA ALA A 271 -15.85 5.75 2.94
C ALA A 271 -16.60 6.40 1.77
N THR A 272 -17.32 7.49 2.02
CA THR A 272 -18.11 8.17 0.98
C THR A 272 -17.76 9.65 0.92
N PHE A 273 -17.66 10.20 -0.29
CA PHE A 273 -17.58 11.64 -0.50
C PHE A 273 -18.73 12.10 -1.40
N ASP A 274 -19.46 13.12 -0.93
CA ASP A 274 -20.53 13.77 -1.69
C ASP A 274 -20.04 15.18 -2.07
N SER A 275 -19.84 15.40 -3.36
CA SER A 275 -19.30 16.65 -3.90
C SER A 275 -20.29 17.82 -3.82
N ALA A 276 -21.60 17.54 -3.79
CA ALA A 276 -22.65 18.56 -3.67
C ALA A 276 -22.72 19.14 -2.26
N THR A 277 -22.47 18.32 -1.24
CA THR A 277 -22.47 18.72 0.17
C THR A 277 -21.07 19.01 0.71
N GLY A 278 -20.03 18.51 0.04
CA GLY A 278 -18.64 18.54 0.49
C GLY A 278 -18.36 17.64 1.70
N LEU A 279 -19.21 16.65 1.98
CA LEU A 279 -19.06 15.77 3.14
C LEU A 279 -18.30 14.49 2.79
N PHE A 280 -17.24 14.22 3.56
CA PHE A 280 -16.47 12.98 3.53
C PHE A 280 -16.77 12.17 4.79
N THR A 281 -17.36 10.99 4.65
CA THR A 281 -17.77 10.14 5.79
C THR A 281 -17.01 8.83 5.79
N ILE A 282 -16.41 8.49 6.93
CA ILE A 282 -15.75 7.20 7.18
C ILE A 282 -16.58 6.43 8.22
N PRO A 283 -17.25 5.32 7.83
CA PRO A 283 -18.10 4.57 8.76
C PRO A 283 -17.37 4.03 9.98
N SER A 284 -16.13 3.58 9.79
CA SER A 284 -15.26 3.05 10.85
C SER A 284 -13.81 3.38 10.53
N LEU A 285 -13.18 4.21 11.37
CA LEU A 285 -11.79 4.61 11.24
C LEU A 285 -10.97 3.98 12.38
N GLU A 286 -9.98 3.17 12.04
CA GLU A 286 -8.99 2.74 13.01
C GLU A 286 -7.94 3.84 13.19
N VAL A 287 -7.74 4.28 14.43
CA VAL A 287 -6.84 5.37 14.80
C VAL A 287 -5.77 4.79 15.71
N ASN A 288 -4.52 4.83 15.26
CA ASN A 288 -3.36 4.58 16.09
C ASN A 288 -2.80 5.89 16.61
N LEU A 289 -2.85 6.07 17.93
CA LEU A 289 -2.25 7.19 18.63
C LEU A 289 -0.95 6.74 19.31
N ASN A 290 0.16 6.75 18.57
CA ASN A 290 1.50 6.37 19.05
C ASN A 290 1.51 5.01 19.78
N GLY A 291 0.91 3.99 19.15
CA GLY A 291 0.78 2.62 19.67
C GLY A 291 -0.53 2.34 20.41
N SER A 292 -1.33 3.36 20.73
CA SER A 292 -2.67 3.17 21.29
C SER A 292 -3.73 3.11 20.19
N VAL A 293 -4.21 1.91 19.89
CA VAL A 293 -5.18 1.66 18.82
C VAL A 293 -6.61 1.80 19.34
N SER A 294 -7.43 2.55 18.62
CA SER A 294 -8.87 2.71 18.87
C SER A 294 -9.65 2.73 17.56
N VAL A 295 -10.94 2.41 17.61
CA VAL A 295 -11.83 2.50 16.45
C VAL A 295 -12.87 3.58 16.71
N ILE A 296 -12.97 4.53 15.79
CA ILE A 296 -13.94 5.63 15.82
C ILE A 296 -14.97 5.40 14.72
N SER A 297 -16.25 5.34 15.10
CA SER A 297 -17.34 5.16 14.15
C SER A 297 -17.94 6.49 13.68
N ASN A 298 -18.43 6.52 12.45
CA ASN A 298 -19.13 7.66 11.84
C ASN A 298 -18.31 8.96 11.86
N VAL A 299 -17.04 8.88 11.45
CA VAL A 299 -16.20 10.07 11.32
C VAL A 299 -16.67 10.86 10.10
N VAL A 300 -16.93 12.16 10.27
CA VAL A 300 -17.35 13.05 9.19
C VAL A 300 -16.36 14.19 9.10
N PHE A 301 -15.82 14.38 7.90
CA PHE A 301 -15.09 15.58 7.52
C PHE A 301 -15.90 16.41 6.52
N LYS A 302 -15.64 17.71 6.51
CA LYS A 302 -16.22 18.68 5.60
C LYS A 302 -15.13 19.38 4.81
N LEU A 303 -15.34 19.50 3.50
CA LEU A 303 -14.44 20.20 2.60
C LEU A 303 -14.40 21.69 2.97
N ILE A 304 -13.21 22.22 3.23
CA ILE A 304 -13.01 23.62 3.62
C ILE A 304 -12.58 24.51 2.45
N ASP A 305 -12.04 23.91 1.39
CA ASP A 305 -11.65 24.60 0.16
C ASP A 305 -12.40 24.00 -1.04
N PRO A 306 -13.56 24.54 -1.44
CA PRO A 306 -14.11 24.28 -2.75
C PRO A 306 -13.22 24.97 -3.80
N ALA A 307 -12.82 24.23 -4.83
CA ALA A 307 -12.18 24.79 -6.01
C ALA A 307 -13.05 25.87 -6.68
#